data_AF-Q5L2J8-F1
#
_entry.id   AF-Q5L2J8-F1
#
_cell.length_a   1.000
_cell.length_b   1.000
_cell.length_c   1.000
_cell.angle_alpha   90.00
_cell.angle_beta   90.00
_cell.angle_gamma   90.00
#
_symmetry.space_group_name_H-M   'P 1'
#
loop_
_entity.id
_entity.type
_entity.pdbx_description
1 polymer ?
#
loop_
_entity_poly.entity_id
_entity_poly.type
_entity_poly.pdbx_seq_one_letter_code
_entity_poly.pdbx_strand_id
1 'polypeptide(L)'
;MIYLYDLQKVTDTDYIVCGYHMMPFDEKYGLGKTKEQLEAEGGIFVDDLPQREYHEGKTPILHINPRTKEMWYEYQEVRNPITDEVDTLKERIALMQQVLDDLILGGM
;
A
#
# COMPACT_ATOMS: atom_id res chain seq x y z
N MET A 1 20.65 -3.64 -10.66
CA MET A 1 20.36 -4.49 -9.49
C MET A 1 19.77 -3.62 -8.40
N ILE A 2 18.53 -3.92 -8.03
CA ILE A 2 17.71 -3.21 -7.07
C ILE A 2 17.53 -4.12 -5.85
N TYR A 3 17.62 -3.56 -4.67
CA TYR A 3 17.43 -4.25 -3.40
C TYR A 3 16.04 -3.92 -2.84
N LEU A 4 15.19 -4.93 -2.66
CA LEU A 4 13.87 -4.81 -2.03
C LEU A 4 13.98 -5.16 -0.56
N TYR A 5 13.42 -4.34 0.31
CA TYR A 5 13.46 -4.52 1.76
C TYR A 5 12.12 -4.22 2.42
N ASP A 6 12.02 -4.52 3.71
CA ASP A 6 10.78 -4.39 4.50
C ASP A 6 9.62 -5.16 3.84
N LEU A 7 9.88 -6.44 3.55
CA LEU A 7 8.93 -7.31 2.88
C LEU A 7 7.87 -7.82 3.86
N GLN A 8 6.61 -7.51 3.59
CA GLN A 8 5.49 -7.95 4.41
C GLN A 8 4.84 -9.18 3.80
N LYS A 9 4.90 -10.30 4.52
CA LYS A 9 4.30 -11.56 4.06
C LYS A 9 2.78 -11.47 4.07
N VAL A 10 2.15 -11.65 2.90
CA VAL A 10 0.70 -11.88 2.77
C VAL A 10 0.44 -13.39 2.73
N THR A 11 1.15 -14.11 1.87
CA THR A 11 1.15 -15.58 1.76
C THR A 11 2.57 -16.10 1.49
N ASP A 12 2.76 -17.42 1.34
CA ASP A 12 4.08 -17.98 0.97
C ASP A 12 4.56 -17.62 -0.43
N THR A 13 3.66 -17.11 -1.29
CA THR A 13 3.94 -16.75 -2.69
C THR A 13 3.61 -15.28 -2.97
N ASP A 14 3.30 -14.50 -1.94
CA ASP A 14 2.89 -13.10 -2.08
C ASP A 14 3.39 -12.27 -0.89
N TYR A 15 4.28 -11.32 -1.20
CA TYR A 15 4.86 -10.39 -0.24
C TYR A 15 4.69 -8.97 -0.79
N ILE A 16 4.28 -8.05 0.08
CA ILE A 16 4.24 -6.62 -0.23
C ILE A 16 5.64 -6.03 -0.04
N VAL A 17 6.08 -5.23 -0.99
CA VAL A 17 7.36 -4.50 -0.97
C VAL A 17 7.13 -3.09 -0.43
N CYS A 18 7.63 -2.81 0.78
CA CYS A 18 7.48 -1.49 1.39
C CYS A 18 8.62 -0.51 1.06
N GLY A 19 9.77 -1.02 0.63
CA GLY A 19 10.90 -0.18 0.24
C GLY A 19 11.84 -0.85 -0.77
N TYR A 20 12.55 -0.03 -1.53
CA TYR A 20 13.63 -0.50 -2.40
C TYR A 20 14.76 0.51 -2.52
N HIS A 21 15.96 0.00 -2.80
CA HIS A 21 17.18 0.78 -3.00
C HIS A 21 17.78 0.45 -4.37
N MET A 22 17.95 1.46 -5.24
CA MET A 22 18.38 1.25 -6.64
C MET A 22 19.90 1.00 -6.78
N MET A 23 20.69 1.43 -5.80
CA MET A 23 22.16 1.30 -5.83
C MET A 23 22.69 0.80 -4.47
N PRO A 24 22.32 -0.43 -4.04
CA PRO A 24 22.58 -0.91 -2.68
C PRO A 24 24.06 -1.01 -2.30
N PHE A 25 24.95 -1.12 -3.30
CA PHE A 25 26.40 -1.29 -3.13
C PHE A 25 27.23 -0.09 -3.61
N ASP A 26 26.59 1.04 -3.92
CA ASP A 26 27.32 2.25 -4.28
C ASP A 26 28.16 2.75 -3.09
N GLU A 27 29.36 3.26 -3.36
CA GLU A 27 30.31 3.68 -2.33
C GLU A 27 29.80 4.88 -1.51
N LYS A 28 29.04 5.77 -2.14
CA LYS A 28 28.58 7.03 -1.52
C LYS A 28 27.13 6.95 -1.06
N TYR A 29 26.28 6.32 -1.86
CA TYR A 29 24.82 6.27 -1.66
C TYR A 29 24.32 4.87 -1.32
N GLY A 30 25.17 3.86 -1.23
CA GLY A 30 24.79 2.50 -0.88
C GLY A 30 24.57 2.29 0.63
N LEU A 31 24.28 1.04 0.98
CA LEU A 31 23.90 0.66 2.34
C LEU A 31 25.09 0.31 3.24
N GLY A 32 26.32 0.29 2.69
CA GLY A 32 27.52 -0.10 3.42
C GLY A 32 27.54 -1.56 3.90
N LYS A 33 26.68 -2.42 3.32
CA LYS A 33 26.53 -3.83 3.65
C LYS A 33 26.86 -4.71 2.44
N THR A 34 27.29 -5.93 2.70
CA THR A 34 27.49 -6.93 1.64
C THR A 34 26.15 -7.52 1.20
N LYS A 35 26.16 -8.21 0.06
CA LYS A 35 24.97 -8.89 -0.45
C LYS A 35 24.44 -9.92 0.53
N GLU A 36 25.34 -10.70 1.12
CA GLU A 36 25.00 -11.77 2.07
C GLU A 36 24.36 -11.21 3.34
N GLN A 37 24.81 -10.05 3.82
CA GLN A 37 24.20 -9.37 4.97
C GLN A 37 22.78 -8.92 4.65
N LEU A 38 22.57 -8.33 3.47
CA LEU A 38 21.27 -7.86 3.02
C LEU A 38 20.27 -9.00 2.73
N GLU A 39 20.76 -10.13 2.23
CA GLU A 39 19.97 -11.37 2.06
C GLU A 39 19.64 -12.00 3.42
N ALA A 40 20.57 -11.99 4.38
CA ALA A 40 20.33 -12.48 5.74
C ALA A 40 19.29 -11.62 6.51
N GLU A 41 19.18 -10.34 6.17
CA GLU A 41 18.12 -9.44 6.65
C GLU A 41 16.75 -9.70 5.98
N GLY A 42 16.69 -10.64 5.04
CA GLY A 42 15.45 -11.05 4.36
C GLY A 42 15.10 -10.21 3.13
N GLY A 43 16.01 -9.38 2.64
CA GLY A 43 15.77 -8.61 1.42
C GLY A 43 16.03 -9.41 0.14
N ILE A 44 15.44 -8.95 -0.96
CA ILE A 44 15.47 -9.63 -2.27
C ILE A 44 16.11 -8.74 -3.31
N PHE A 45 17.02 -9.29 -4.10
CA PHE A 45 17.64 -8.60 -5.23
C PHE A 45 16.91 -8.92 -6.55
N VAL A 46 16.56 -7.87 -7.29
CA VAL A 46 15.94 -7.94 -8.62
C VAL A 46 16.70 -7.05 -9.61
N ASP A 47 16.50 -7.27 -10.91
CA ASP A 47 17.19 -6.49 -11.94
C ASP A 47 16.46 -5.19 -12.30
N ASP A 48 15.13 -5.23 -12.28
CA ASP A 48 14.25 -4.11 -12.63
C ASP A 48 12.94 -4.16 -11.82
N LEU A 49 12.15 -3.09 -11.86
CA LEU A 49 10.80 -3.02 -11.30
C LEU A 49 9.76 -2.96 -12.43
N PRO A 50 8.56 -3.55 -12.25
CA PRO A 50 7.49 -3.38 -13.22
C PRO A 50 7.12 -1.90 -13.36
N GLN A 51 6.66 -1.49 -14.55
CA GLN A 51 6.17 -0.13 -14.75
C GLN A 51 4.83 0.05 -14.02
N ARG A 52 4.73 1.08 -13.19
CA ARG A 52 3.46 1.46 -12.55
C ARG A 52 2.59 2.26 -13.52
N GLU A 53 1.30 1.96 -13.52
CA GLU A 53 0.29 2.76 -14.19
C GLU A 53 -0.32 3.76 -13.21
N TYR A 54 -0.73 4.92 -13.73
CA TYR A 54 -1.47 5.89 -12.93
C TYR A 54 -2.96 5.59 -13.04
N HIS A 55 -3.59 5.33 -11.91
CA HIS A 55 -5.05 5.26 -11.80
C HIS A 55 -5.50 6.33 -10.82
N GLU A 56 -6.40 7.21 -11.26
CA GLU A 56 -6.94 8.28 -10.43
C GLU A 56 -7.55 7.70 -9.14
N GLY A 57 -7.22 8.30 -8.00
CA GLY A 57 -7.72 7.86 -6.70
C GLY A 57 -7.20 6.52 -6.19
N LYS A 58 -6.20 5.90 -6.84
CA LYS A 58 -5.60 4.63 -6.39
C LYS A 58 -4.11 4.74 -6.11
N THR A 59 -3.67 4.04 -5.07
CA THR A 59 -2.25 3.86 -4.74
C THR A 59 -1.76 2.51 -5.29
N PRO A 60 -0.66 2.49 -6.07
CA PRO A 60 -0.01 1.25 -6.45
C PRO A 60 0.73 0.62 -5.26
N ILE A 61 0.41 -0.62 -4.94
CA ILE A 61 1.11 -1.46 -3.97
C ILE A 61 1.90 -2.50 -4.74
N LEU A 62 3.22 -2.54 -4.54
CA LEU A 62 4.09 -3.48 -5.21
C LEU A 62 4.10 -4.81 -4.46
N HIS A 63 3.78 -5.88 -5.17
CA HIS A 63 3.85 -7.25 -4.68
C HIS A 63 4.99 -8.00 -5.37
N ILE A 64 5.52 -9.02 -4.69
CA ILE A 64 6.52 -9.94 -5.21
C ILE A 64 6.25 -11.38 -4.74
N ASN A 65 6.41 -12.34 -5.65
CA ASN A 65 6.59 -13.72 -5.29
C ASN A 65 8.07 -13.96 -4.93
N PRO A 66 8.42 -14.26 -3.66
CA PRO A 66 9.81 -14.34 -3.24
C PRO A 66 10.59 -15.51 -3.85
N ARG A 67 9.89 -16.50 -4.44
CA ARG A 67 10.49 -17.69 -5.06
C ARG A 67 10.79 -17.47 -6.54
N THR A 68 9.86 -16.89 -7.28
CA THR A 68 9.99 -16.65 -8.73
C THR A 68 10.52 -15.26 -9.06
N LYS A 69 10.44 -14.32 -8.10
CA LYS A 69 10.70 -12.88 -8.27
C LYS A 69 9.77 -12.19 -9.26
N GLU A 70 8.66 -12.82 -9.61
CA GLU A 70 7.58 -12.17 -10.36
C GLU A 70 6.98 -11.05 -9.51
N MET A 71 6.79 -9.88 -10.12
CA MET A 71 6.33 -8.67 -9.44
C MET A 71 5.11 -8.10 -10.17
N TRP A 72 4.15 -7.59 -9.41
CA TRP A 72 2.94 -6.95 -9.94
C TRP A 72 2.48 -5.82 -9.03
N TYR A 73 1.66 -4.91 -9.58
CA TYR A 73 1.00 -3.87 -8.81
C TYR A 73 -0.45 -4.23 -8.55
N GLU A 74 -0.87 -4.11 -7.29
CA GLU A 74 -2.27 -4.01 -6.93
C GLU A 74 -2.62 -2.56 -6.65
N TYR A 75 -3.77 -2.11 -7.14
CA TYR A 75 -4.19 -0.72 -7.02
C TYR A 75 -5.32 -0.59 -6.01
N GLN A 76 -4.96 -0.10 -4.82
CA GLN A 76 -5.90 0.08 -3.73
C GLN A 76 -6.46 1.50 -3.75
N GLU A 77 -7.73 1.67 -3.38
CA GLU A 77 -8.32 2.99 -3.23
C GLU A 77 -7.58 3.80 -2.18
N VAL A 78 -7.26 5.05 -2.50
CA VAL A 78 -6.73 5.98 -1.52
C VAL A 78 -7.87 6.31 -0.56
N ARG A 79 -7.89 5.66 0.60
CA ARG A 79 -8.72 6.14 1.71
C ARG A 79 -8.18 7.50 2.13
N ASN A 80 -8.91 8.55 1.77
CA ASN A 80 -8.61 9.88 2.23
C ASN A 80 -9.34 10.06 3.58
N PRO A 81 -8.62 10.19 4.71
CA PRO A 81 -9.26 10.31 6.01
C PRO A 81 -10.25 11.48 6.10
N ILE A 82 -10.06 12.53 5.27
CA ILE A 82 -10.99 13.66 5.18
C ILE A 82 -12.31 13.25 4.51
N THR A 83 -12.26 12.42 3.46
CA THR A 83 -13.50 11.95 2.80
C THR A 83 -14.25 10.97 3.68
N ASP A 84 -13.55 10.09 4.38
CA ASP A 84 -14.14 9.11 5.30
C ASP A 84 -14.89 9.80 6.45
N GLU A 85 -14.32 10.89 6.99
CA GLU A 85 -14.97 11.70 8.04
C GLU A 85 -16.21 12.45 7.50
N VAL A 86 -16.12 13.02 6.30
CA VAL A 86 -17.26 13.70 5.65
C VAL A 86 -18.41 12.74 5.38
N ASP A 87 -18.14 11.54 4.90
CA ASP A 87 -19.18 10.56 4.61
C ASP A 87 -19.82 10.03 5.91
N THR A 88 -19.02 9.79 6.95
CA THR A 88 -19.54 9.47 8.29
C THR A 88 -20.45 10.58 8.84
N LEU A 89 -20.08 11.85 8.64
CA LEU A 89 -20.90 12.99 9.07
C LEU A 89 -22.21 13.11 8.29
N LYS A 90 -22.19 12.86 6.97
CA LYS A 90 -23.39 12.83 6.13
C LYS A 90 -24.36 11.74 6.58
N GLU A 91 -23.88 10.53 6.85
CA GLU A 91 -24.71 9.44 7.36
C GLU A 91 -25.40 9.81 8.68
N ARG A 92 -24.66 10.45 9.60
CA ARG A 92 -25.23 10.95 10.86
C ARG A 92 -26.30 12.02 10.65
N ILE A 93 -26.07 12.96 9.74
CA ILE A 93 -27.05 14.00 9.41
C ILE A 93 -28.31 13.37 8.80
N ALA A 94 -28.17 12.42 7.88
CA ALA A 94 -29.30 11.74 7.26
C ALA A 94 -30.15 10.99 8.30
N LEU A 95 -29.50 10.28 9.24
CA LEU A 95 -30.20 9.62 10.34
C LEU A 95 -30.93 10.61 11.25
N MET A 96 -30.29 11.73 11.60
CA MET A 96 -30.92 12.78 12.40
C MET A 96 -32.12 13.41 11.68
N GLN A 97 -32.01 13.67 10.38
CA GLN A 97 -33.12 14.17 9.56
C GLN A 97 -34.28 13.18 9.55
N GLN A 98 -34.01 11.90 9.33
CA GLN A 98 -35.04 10.86 9.35
C GLN A 98 -35.75 10.78 10.72
N VAL A 99 -35.00 10.83 11.83
CA VAL A 99 -35.59 10.83 13.18
C VAL A 99 -36.43 12.07 13.43
N LEU A 100 -36.00 13.25 12.95
CA LEU A 100 -36.76 14.49 13.07
C LEU A 100 -38.05 14.44 12.24
N ASP A 101 -37.97 13.93 11.00
CA ASP A 101 -39.13 13.77 10.13
C ASP A 101 -40.15 12.80 10.73
N ASP A 102 -39.71 11.67 11.27
CA ASP A 102 -40.56 10.70 11.95
C ASP A 102 -41.22 11.30 13.22
N LEU A 103 -40.51 12.14 13.97
CA LEU A 103 -41.06 12.82 15.16
C LEU A 103 -42.10 13.88 14.79
N ILE A 104 -41.88 14.60 13.69
CA ILE A 104 -42.78 15.64 13.17
C ILE A 104 -44.02 15.00 12.53
N LEU A 105 -43.87 13.89 11.81
CA LEU A 105 -44.96 13.19 11.14
C LEU A 105 -45.75 12.26 12.07
N GLY A 106 -45.12 11.69 13.10
CA GLY A 106 -45.77 10.84 14.11
C GLY A 106 -46.50 11.60 15.22
N GLY A 107 -46.39 12.93 15.24
CA GLY A 107 -47.04 13.81 16.21
C GLY A 107 -48.36 14.45 15.74
N MET A 108 -48.86 14.10 14.55
CA MET A 108 -50.17 14.52 14.01
C MET A 108 -51.20 13.39 14.06
#